data_AF-A0A7X3TAJ6-F1
#
_entry.id   AF-A0A7X3TAJ6-F1
#
_cell.length_a   1.000
_cell.length_b   1.000
_cell.length_c   1.000
_cell.angle_alpha   90.00
_cell.angle_beta   90.00
_cell.angle_gamma   90.00
#
_symmetry.space_group_name_H-M   'P 1'
#
loop_
_entity.id
_entity.type
_entity.pdbx_description
1 polymer ?
#
loop_
_entity_poly.entity_id
_entity_poly.type
_entity_poly.pdbx_seq_one_letter_code
_entity_poly.pdbx_strand_id
1 'polypeptide(L)'
;MGYIRRTRRDLSRNVFMINYDKVIVFLEKESSAADAVSRFKQAYHTFCKTDTWSPAYQVFVTGWQRLDGVMLLEPEDTFDNGYRVHLTTTTERSLRELLLAFPRRYTGLFHINEKWIENRIHDVVEGDVIQTDTGSYYRGIKRGSSTSAEQRTVTKRKDTVVSHIHKLASLRGKLEHSEFIVEGPLIVERAVTDGLPIKTILYTTGFVATPEGKVLLTRAASENLSVYQVNDGMMGSITTTRPVPSIIASVHLSYPNFLSASGSLNFHCSPRCVLLIAENIGNPDNLGMTLRTADAAGVSGVLLSDSGASPFHKNCIRASRGAVGRLPLFFTRDICDAIDALRVSGWQVLGATASATNQLHEMEFIRPTAIVVGNENTGLSADARDCCPQLVRIPMASGQSSLNVGVAAGILLYELTRHHRI
;
A
#
# COMPACT_ATOMS: atom_id res chain seq x y z
N MET A 1 -19.88 6.49 -14.31
CA MET A 1 -19.19 5.85 -13.16
C MET A 1 -17.85 6.55 -12.97
N GLY A 2 -17.72 7.42 -11.97
CA GLY A 2 -16.45 8.11 -11.71
C GLY A 2 -16.21 8.13 -10.22
N TYR A 3 -15.28 7.29 -9.75
CA TYR A 3 -14.65 7.45 -8.44
C TYR A 3 -13.40 8.28 -8.68
N ILE A 4 -13.27 9.38 -7.95
CA ILE A 4 -12.25 10.39 -8.18
C ILE A 4 -10.95 9.85 -7.64
N ARG A 5 -10.15 9.28 -8.52
CA ARG A 5 -8.77 8.94 -8.20
C ARG A 5 -7.94 10.21 -8.40
N ARG A 6 -7.63 10.92 -7.31
CA ARG A 6 -6.49 11.84 -7.34
C ARG A 6 -5.23 10.99 -7.46
N THR A 7 -4.81 10.70 -8.69
CA THR A 7 -3.39 10.44 -8.92
C THR A 7 -2.69 11.77 -8.70
N ARG A 8 -1.68 11.78 -7.83
CA ARG A 8 -0.87 12.93 -7.35
C ARG A 8 -0.13 13.73 -8.44
N ARG A 9 -0.56 13.64 -9.71
CA ARG A 9 0.00 14.38 -10.83
C ARG A 9 -0.73 15.72 -10.92
N ASP A 10 -0.04 16.73 -10.41
CA ASP A 10 -0.35 18.17 -10.50
C ASP A 10 -1.32 18.72 -9.44
N LEU A 11 -0.74 19.36 -8.42
CA LEU A 11 -1.44 20.08 -7.36
C LEU A 11 -1.92 21.47 -7.82
N SER A 12 -1.54 21.93 -9.02
CA SER A 12 -1.74 23.33 -9.44
C SER A 12 -2.98 23.57 -10.29
N ARG A 13 -3.58 22.53 -10.88
CA ARG A 13 -4.80 22.62 -11.69
C ARG A 13 -5.54 21.30 -11.59
N ASN A 14 -6.78 21.29 -11.10
CA ASN A 14 -7.88 20.43 -11.55
C ASN A 14 -9.07 20.52 -10.57
N VAL A 15 -10.17 21.08 -11.06
CA VAL A 15 -11.52 21.02 -10.49
C VAL A 15 -11.98 19.57 -10.56
N PHE A 16 -12.11 18.89 -9.42
CA PHE A 16 -12.65 17.52 -9.38
C PHE A 16 -14.11 17.58 -8.94
N MET A 17 -15.03 17.09 -9.79
CA MET A 17 -16.44 16.89 -9.41
C MET A 17 -16.56 15.75 -8.41
N ILE A 18 -16.49 16.06 -7.12
CA ILE A 18 -16.88 15.13 -6.04
C ILE A 18 -18.37 14.83 -6.17
N ASN A 19 -18.71 13.55 -6.27
CA ASN A 19 -20.11 13.12 -6.18
C ASN A 19 -20.54 13.31 -4.71
N TYR A 20 -21.03 14.51 -4.43
CA TYR A 20 -21.38 14.98 -3.10
C TYR A 20 -22.34 14.03 -2.39
N ASP A 21 -23.43 13.64 -3.06
CA ASP A 21 -24.44 12.76 -2.49
C ASP A 21 -23.86 11.41 -2.08
N LYS A 22 -23.00 10.82 -2.93
CA LYS A 22 -22.34 9.55 -2.60
C LYS A 22 -21.39 9.66 -1.41
N VAL A 23 -20.65 10.77 -1.30
CA VAL A 23 -19.74 10.97 -0.17
C VAL A 23 -20.52 11.20 1.12
N ILE A 24 -21.59 11.99 1.09
CA ILE A 24 -22.46 12.20 2.26
C ILE A 24 -23.05 10.90 2.74
N VAL A 25 -23.67 10.12 1.86
CA VAL A 25 -24.25 8.81 2.21
C VAL A 25 -23.19 7.86 2.78
N PHE A 26 -21.98 7.88 2.23
CA PHE A 26 -20.88 7.06 2.76
C PHE A 26 -20.45 7.54 4.15
N LEU A 27 -20.24 8.84 4.35
CA LEU A 27 -19.86 9.39 5.65
C LEU A 27 -20.95 9.12 6.71
N GLU A 28 -22.23 9.25 6.36
CA GLU A 28 -23.36 8.97 7.26
C GLU A 28 -23.43 7.49 7.67
N LYS A 29 -22.99 6.59 6.79
CA LYS A 29 -23.01 5.15 7.04
C LYS A 29 -21.77 4.63 7.76
N GLU A 30 -20.59 5.10 7.32
CA GLU A 30 -19.28 4.56 7.73
C GLU A 30 -18.59 5.45 8.78
N SER A 31 -19.14 6.62 9.12
CA SER A 31 -18.67 7.44 10.23
C SER A 31 -19.78 7.62 11.26
N SER A 32 -19.54 7.19 12.49
CA SER A 32 -20.37 7.54 13.64
C SER A 32 -20.23 9.03 14.06
N ALA A 33 -19.34 9.78 13.41
CA ALA A 33 -19.06 11.17 13.73
C ALA A 33 -19.85 12.13 12.82
N ALA A 34 -20.93 12.70 13.36
CA ALA A 34 -21.70 13.78 12.74
C ALA A 34 -20.82 14.97 12.26
N ASP A 35 -19.66 15.14 12.92
CA ASP A 35 -18.65 16.13 12.56
C ASP A 35 -18.06 15.92 11.16
N ALA A 36 -17.72 14.69 10.76
CA ALA A 36 -17.14 14.43 9.43
C ALA A 36 -18.11 14.80 8.29
N VAL A 37 -19.40 14.47 8.47
CA VAL A 37 -20.48 14.85 7.55
C VAL A 37 -20.62 16.37 7.48
N SER A 38 -20.72 17.03 8.64
CA SER A 38 -20.85 18.50 8.72
C SER A 38 -19.70 19.22 8.03
N ARG A 39 -18.46 18.80 8.29
CA ARG A 39 -17.24 19.36 7.69
C ARG A 39 -17.19 19.17 6.18
N PHE A 40 -17.56 17.99 5.69
CA PHE A 40 -17.63 17.77 4.24
C PHE A 40 -18.70 18.68 3.58
N LYS A 41 -19.88 18.86 4.19
CA LYS A 41 -20.91 19.78 3.69
C LYS A 41 -20.38 21.21 3.58
N GLN A 42 -19.69 21.69 4.61
CA GLN A 42 -19.07 23.02 4.63
C GLN A 42 -18.02 23.18 3.52
N ALA A 43 -17.12 22.21 3.39
CA ALA A 43 -16.06 22.21 2.41
C ALA A 43 -16.62 22.20 0.97
N TYR A 44 -17.63 21.36 0.71
CA TYR A 44 -18.28 21.28 -0.59
C TYR A 44 -19.05 22.56 -0.95
N HIS A 45 -19.78 23.16 0.00
CA HIS A 45 -20.48 24.43 -0.23
C HIS A 45 -19.52 25.56 -0.61
N THR A 46 -18.34 25.58 0.01
CA THR A 46 -17.28 26.54 -0.31
C THR A 46 -16.78 26.34 -1.74
N PHE A 47 -16.54 25.09 -2.14
CA PHE A 47 -16.18 24.74 -3.51
C PHE A 47 -17.24 25.20 -4.52
N CYS A 48 -18.53 24.91 -4.28
CA CYS A 48 -19.62 25.34 -5.16
C CYS A 48 -19.70 26.86 -5.37
N LYS A 49 -19.31 27.64 -4.36
CA LYS A 49 -19.30 29.12 -4.45
C LYS A 49 -18.10 29.69 -5.19
N THR A 50 -16.97 29.00 -5.17
CA THR A 50 -15.67 29.56 -5.58
C THR A 50 -15.01 28.83 -6.74
N ASP A 51 -15.59 27.71 -7.19
CA ASP A 51 -15.06 26.77 -8.19
C ASP A 51 -13.63 26.27 -7.88
N THR A 52 -13.20 26.43 -6.63
CA THR A 52 -11.90 26.03 -6.11
C THR A 52 -12.09 25.46 -4.72
N TRP A 53 -11.37 24.38 -4.40
CA TRP A 53 -11.32 23.96 -3.00
C TRP A 53 -10.60 25.07 -2.24
N SER A 54 -11.23 25.60 -1.19
CA SER A 54 -10.55 26.57 -0.32
C SER A 54 -9.21 25.96 0.11
N PRO A 55 -8.13 26.77 0.22
CA PRO A 55 -6.92 26.31 0.92
C PRO A 55 -7.24 25.69 2.28
N ALA A 56 -8.38 26.11 2.88
CA ALA A 56 -8.93 25.61 4.12
C ALA A 56 -9.49 24.17 4.07
N TYR A 57 -9.74 23.55 2.92
CA TYR A 57 -10.26 22.18 2.87
C TYR A 57 -9.75 21.42 1.65
N GLN A 58 -9.03 20.31 1.87
CA GLN A 58 -8.68 19.36 0.82
C GLN A 58 -9.39 18.03 1.03
N VAL A 59 -9.99 17.49 -0.04
CA VAL A 59 -10.71 16.22 0.02
C VAL A 59 -10.01 15.17 -0.84
N PHE A 60 -9.82 14.00 -0.24
CA PHE A 60 -9.30 12.80 -0.90
C PHE A 60 -10.32 11.68 -0.75
N VAL A 61 -10.50 10.92 -1.82
CA VAL A 61 -11.36 9.73 -1.81
C VAL A 61 -10.59 8.55 -2.42
N THR A 62 -10.93 7.35 -1.97
CA THR A 62 -10.35 6.09 -2.43
C THR A 62 -11.44 5.08 -2.72
N GLY A 63 -11.07 4.07 -3.50
CA GLY A 63 -11.91 2.93 -3.86
C GLY A 63 -11.81 2.63 -5.34
N TRP A 64 -12.07 1.37 -5.69
CA TRP A 64 -11.93 0.93 -7.07
C TRP A 64 -13.23 1.03 -7.86
N GLN A 65 -14.25 0.28 -7.44
CA GLN A 65 -15.57 0.23 -8.10
C GLN A 65 -16.66 0.90 -7.28
N ARG A 66 -16.33 1.27 -6.04
CA ARG A 66 -17.17 1.98 -5.08
C ARG A 66 -16.30 2.93 -4.28
N LEU A 67 -16.95 3.76 -3.46
CA LEU A 67 -16.26 4.59 -2.49
C LEU A 67 -15.91 3.69 -1.29
N ASP A 68 -14.62 3.58 -0.97
CA ASP A 68 -14.13 2.75 0.13
C ASP A 68 -13.50 3.60 1.26
N GLY A 69 -13.29 4.90 1.02
CA GLY A 69 -12.80 5.81 2.05
C GLY A 69 -12.75 7.28 1.63
N VAL A 70 -12.73 8.16 2.64
CA VAL A 70 -12.70 9.62 2.51
C VAL A 70 -11.73 10.20 3.54
N MET A 71 -10.91 11.17 3.12
CA MET A 71 -10.04 11.95 3.99
C MET A 71 -10.23 13.46 3.71
N LEU A 72 -10.53 14.23 4.75
CA LEU A 72 -10.69 15.67 4.72
C LEU A 72 -9.53 16.30 5.49
N LEU A 73 -8.83 17.26 4.88
CA LEU A 73 -7.77 18.03 5.51
C LEU A 73 -8.25 19.47 5.69
N GLU A 74 -8.29 19.94 6.93
CA GLU A 74 -8.58 21.33 7.31
C GLU A 74 -7.31 21.94 7.92
N PRO A 75 -6.78 23.08 7.44
CA PRO A 75 -5.66 23.76 8.07
C PRO A 75 -5.95 24.01 9.55
N GLU A 76 -4.95 23.75 10.36
CA GLU A 76 -5.04 23.86 11.80
C GLU A 76 -3.99 24.88 12.25
N ASP A 77 -4.45 26.08 12.60
CA ASP A 77 -3.60 27.23 12.95
C ASP A 77 -2.92 27.05 14.33
N THR A 78 -3.37 26.07 15.12
CA THR A 78 -2.82 25.79 16.45
C THR A 78 -1.50 25.01 16.43
N PHE A 79 -1.09 24.44 15.29
CA PHE A 79 0.18 23.74 15.13
C PHE A 79 0.99 24.31 13.96
N ASP A 80 2.33 24.26 14.07
CA ASP A 80 3.25 24.66 12.99
C ASP A 80 2.90 23.95 11.67
N ASN A 81 2.17 24.66 10.81
CA ASN A 81 1.84 24.26 9.45
C ASN A 81 1.23 22.83 9.39
N GLY A 82 0.06 22.66 10.03
CA GLY A 82 -0.61 21.36 10.16
C GLY A 82 -2.03 21.29 9.59
N TYR A 83 -2.56 20.07 9.53
CA TYR A 83 -3.95 19.80 9.17
C TYR A 83 -4.66 19.06 10.30
N ARG A 84 -5.89 19.46 10.61
CA ARG A 84 -6.88 18.58 11.22
C ARG A 84 -7.36 17.61 10.15
N VAL A 85 -7.34 16.31 10.47
CA VAL A 85 -7.61 15.23 9.52
C VAL A 85 -8.81 14.41 9.97
N HIS A 86 -9.87 14.44 9.16
CA HIS A 86 -11.02 13.55 9.31
C HIS A 86 -10.90 12.42 8.31
N LEU A 87 -10.89 11.17 8.80
CA LEU A 87 -10.61 9.99 8.01
C LEU A 87 -11.63 8.90 8.33
N THR A 88 -12.25 8.33 7.30
CA THR A 88 -13.07 7.11 7.43
C THR A 88 -12.84 6.21 6.23
N THR A 89 -12.74 4.91 6.48
CA THR A 89 -12.38 3.90 5.48
C THR A 89 -12.94 2.54 5.84
N THR A 90 -13.21 1.71 4.85
CA THR A 90 -13.80 0.37 5.04
C THR A 90 -12.80 -0.79 4.91
N THR A 91 -11.57 -0.49 4.49
CA THR A 91 -10.52 -1.50 4.28
C THR A 91 -9.14 -0.95 4.64
N GLU A 92 -8.21 -1.84 5.02
CA GLU A 92 -6.80 -1.46 5.22
C GLU A 92 -6.16 -0.89 3.96
N ARG A 93 -6.59 -1.37 2.78
CA ARG A 93 -6.14 -0.83 1.50
C ARG A 93 -6.53 0.64 1.33
N SER A 94 -7.80 0.97 1.54
CA SER A 94 -8.29 2.35 1.45
C SER A 94 -7.60 3.27 2.46
N LEU A 95 -7.40 2.78 3.69
CA LEU A 95 -6.64 3.51 4.72
C LEU A 95 -5.23 3.83 4.23
N ARG A 96 -4.50 2.81 3.77
CA ARG A 96 -3.15 2.98 3.25
C ARG A 96 -3.11 3.96 2.09
N GLU A 97 -4.03 3.88 1.12
CA GLU A 97 -4.07 4.81 -0.01
C GLU A 97 -4.28 6.27 0.41
N LEU A 98 -5.18 6.53 1.36
CA LEU A 98 -5.42 7.88 1.86
C LEU A 98 -4.22 8.42 2.65
N LEU A 99 -3.60 7.61 3.51
CA LEU A 99 -2.38 8.00 4.22
C LEU A 99 -1.20 8.23 3.26
N LEU A 100 -1.09 7.42 2.21
CA LEU A 100 -0.12 7.64 1.12
C LEU A 100 -0.42 8.93 0.33
N ALA A 101 -1.68 9.36 0.26
CA ALA A 101 -2.04 10.64 -0.33
C ALA A 101 -1.71 11.85 0.57
N PHE A 102 -1.76 11.68 1.90
CA PHE A 102 -1.49 12.73 2.89
C PHE A 102 -0.20 13.52 2.54
N PRO A 103 -0.23 14.86 2.51
CA PRO A 103 0.92 15.63 2.05
C PRO A 103 2.11 15.47 3.02
N ARG A 104 3.32 15.49 2.46
CA ARG A 104 4.55 15.54 3.29
C ARG A 104 4.73 16.92 3.88
N ARG A 105 5.59 17.03 4.89
CA ARG A 105 5.94 18.28 5.62
C ARG A 105 4.89 18.77 6.60
N TYR A 106 3.63 18.42 6.39
CA TYR A 106 2.55 18.84 7.26
C TYR A 106 2.35 17.83 8.39
N THR A 107 2.16 18.37 9.59
CA THR A 107 1.70 17.56 10.73
C THR A 107 0.20 17.36 10.59
N GLY A 108 -0.28 16.13 10.70
CA GLY A 108 -1.70 15.81 10.74
C GLY A 108 -2.15 15.54 12.18
N LEU A 109 -3.28 16.12 12.56
CA LEU A 109 -4.04 15.76 13.76
C LEU A 109 -5.22 14.89 13.33
N PHE A 110 -5.01 13.57 13.34
CA PHE A 110 -5.97 12.58 12.86
C PHE A 110 -6.97 12.25 13.95
N HIS A 111 -8.25 12.44 13.66
CA HIS A 111 -9.32 11.93 14.50
C HIS A 111 -9.47 10.42 14.25
N ILE A 112 -9.08 9.59 15.23
CA ILE A 112 -9.13 8.13 15.11
C ILE A 112 -10.22 7.58 16.01
N ASN A 113 -11.28 7.05 15.38
CA ASN A 113 -12.46 6.56 16.10
C ASN A 113 -12.54 5.03 16.14
N GLU A 114 -11.65 4.35 15.40
CA GLU A 114 -11.64 2.91 15.28
C GLU A 114 -10.25 2.36 15.60
N LYS A 115 -10.21 1.41 16.53
CA LYS A 115 -8.96 0.82 17.05
C LYS A 115 -8.08 0.20 15.96
N TRP A 116 -8.68 -0.35 14.90
CA TRP A 116 -7.90 -0.95 13.82
C TRP A 116 -7.18 0.10 12.95
N ILE A 117 -7.71 1.32 12.84
CA ILE A 117 -7.05 2.45 12.16
C ILE A 117 -5.84 2.90 12.99
N GLU A 118 -5.99 2.99 14.31
CA GLU A 118 -4.88 3.30 15.24
C GLU A 118 -3.73 2.30 15.06
N ASN A 119 -4.07 1.01 14.94
CA ASN A 119 -3.09 -0.07 14.72
C ASN A 119 -2.41 -0.05 13.34
N ARG A 120 -2.78 0.86 12.43
CA ARG A 120 -2.27 0.90 11.05
C ARG A 120 -1.78 2.25 10.60
N ILE A 121 -2.21 3.33 11.25
CA ILE A 121 -1.79 4.69 10.88
C ILE A 121 -0.26 4.83 10.94
N HIS A 122 0.36 4.13 11.90
CA HIS A 122 1.80 4.09 12.09
C HIS A 122 2.57 3.40 10.96
N ASP A 123 1.92 2.73 10.01
CA ASP A 123 2.60 2.16 8.82
C ASP A 123 3.05 3.24 7.84
N VAL A 124 2.42 4.42 7.89
CA VAL A 124 2.67 5.51 6.94
C VAL A 124 2.94 6.85 7.64
N VAL A 125 2.38 7.07 8.83
CA VAL A 125 2.49 8.32 9.58
C VAL A 125 3.13 8.04 10.93
N GLU A 126 4.26 8.67 11.24
CA GLU A 126 4.89 8.59 12.56
C GLU A 126 4.41 9.72 13.46
N GLY A 127 4.18 9.40 14.72
CA GLY A 127 3.59 10.32 15.67
C GLY A 127 3.11 9.60 16.92
N ASP A 128 2.35 10.32 17.72
CA ASP A 128 1.89 9.88 19.02
C ASP A 128 0.40 10.17 19.20
N VAL A 129 -0.26 9.35 20.01
CA VAL A 129 -1.63 9.62 20.44
C VAL A 129 -1.59 10.75 21.48
N ILE A 130 -2.40 11.77 21.26
CA ILE A 130 -2.63 12.88 22.18
C ILE A 130 -4.08 12.87 22.64
N GLN A 131 -4.28 13.12 23.93
CA GLN A 131 -5.61 13.34 24.49
C GLN A 131 -5.89 14.84 24.55
N THR A 132 -7.05 15.25 24.06
CA THR A 132 -7.54 16.63 24.17
C THR A 132 -8.92 16.63 24.83
N ASP A 133 -9.39 17.81 25.22
CA ASP A 133 -10.74 18.00 25.77
C ASP A 133 -11.85 17.54 24.79
N THR A 134 -11.54 17.45 23.50
CA THR A 134 -12.47 17.08 22.43
C THR A 134 -12.33 15.63 21.97
N GLY A 135 -11.39 14.85 22.53
CA GLY A 135 -11.21 13.43 22.23
C GLY A 135 -9.76 12.99 22.08
N SER A 136 -9.58 11.74 21.62
CA SER A 136 -8.27 11.15 21.34
C SER A 136 -7.90 11.40 19.88
N TYR A 137 -6.73 11.98 19.64
CA TYR A 137 -6.21 12.24 18.30
C TYR A 137 -4.84 11.61 18.12
N TYR A 138 -4.49 11.24 16.90
CA TYR A 138 -3.12 10.89 16.56
C TYR A 138 -2.45 12.08 15.91
N ARG A 139 -1.42 12.63 16.54
CA ARG A 139 -0.62 13.73 15.98
C ARG A 139 0.61 13.14 15.33
N GLY A 140 0.71 13.24 14.00
CA GLY A 140 1.83 12.66 13.29
C GLY A 140 2.14 13.27 11.93
N ILE A 141 3.33 12.98 11.44
CA ILE A 141 3.82 13.38 10.12
C ILE A 141 4.03 12.14 9.26
N LYS A 142 3.88 12.26 7.94
CA LYS A 142 4.21 11.15 7.04
C LYS A 142 5.66 10.70 7.25
N ARG A 143 5.86 9.41 7.51
CA ARG A 143 7.18 8.79 7.72
C ARG A 143 8.18 9.16 6.64
N GLY A 144 9.38 9.52 7.09
CA GLY A 144 10.47 9.94 6.23
C GLY A 144 10.34 11.39 5.73
N SER A 145 9.31 12.12 6.16
CA SER A 145 9.32 13.58 6.07
C SER A 145 10.11 14.09 7.28
N SER A 146 11.37 14.49 7.09
CA SER A 146 12.10 15.18 8.17
C SER A 146 11.60 16.62 8.30
N THR A 147 11.80 17.23 9.48
CA THR A 147 11.63 18.69 9.68
C THR A 147 12.67 19.48 8.88
N SER A 148 13.87 18.93 8.69
CA SER A 148 14.93 19.45 7.82
C SER A 148 15.40 18.37 6.84
N ALA A 149 15.01 18.46 5.57
CA ALA A 149 15.54 17.56 4.55
C ALA A 149 17.04 17.84 4.34
N GLU A 150 17.86 16.80 4.42
CA GLU A 150 19.28 16.92 4.15
C GLU A 150 19.56 16.77 2.66
N GLN A 151 20.40 17.66 2.12
CA GLN A 151 20.92 17.56 0.76
C GLN A 151 22.43 17.75 0.79
N ARG A 152 23.18 16.66 0.59
CA ARG A 152 24.65 16.72 0.59
C ARG A 152 25.31 15.60 -0.22
N THR A 153 26.57 15.83 -0.57
CA THR A 153 27.44 14.80 -1.17
C THR A 153 28.07 13.93 -0.08
N VAL A 154 27.98 12.61 -0.24
CA VAL A 154 28.57 11.62 0.65
C VAL A 154 29.80 10.99 -0.01
N THR A 155 30.96 11.24 0.59
CA THR A 155 32.26 10.78 0.06
C THR A 155 32.88 9.65 0.88
N LYS A 156 32.52 9.52 2.16
CA LYS A 156 33.08 8.55 3.11
C LYS A 156 32.23 7.29 3.18
N ARG A 157 32.85 6.10 3.10
CA ARG A 157 32.13 4.81 3.24
C ARG A 157 31.52 4.59 4.63
N LYS A 158 32.14 5.16 5.67
CA LYS A 158 31.65 5.08 7.06
C LYS A 158 30.55 6.11 7.38
N ASP A 159 30.03 6.82 6.38
CA ASP A 159 28.90 7.73 6.57
C ASP A 159 27.68 6.95 7.10
N THR A 160 26.90 7.58 7.98
CA THR A 160 25.76 6.94 8.66
C THR A 160 24.71 6.47 7.67
N VAL A 161 24.45 7.25 6.61
CA VAL A 161 23.49 6.92 5.56
C VAL A 161 23.95 5.69 4.77
N VAL A 162 25.22 5.67 4.33
CA VAL A 162 25.80 4.54 3.59
C VAL A 162 25.81 3.27 4.44
N SER A 163 26.16 3.41 5.72
CA SER A 163 26.18 2.29 6.67
C SER A 163 24.77 1.72 6.90
N HIS A 164 23.73 2.57 6.96
CA HIS A 164 22.34 2.14 7.05
C HIS A 164 21.89 1.37 5.81
N ILE A 165 22.12 1.93 4.61
CA ILE A 165 21.75 1.25 3.35
C ILE A 165 22.48 -0.10 3.21
N HIS A 166 23.73 -0.20 3.66
CA HIS A 166 24.45 -1.48 3.69
C HIS A 166 23.74 -2.56 4.51
N LYS A 167 23.11 -2.21 5.64
CA LYS A 167 22.32 -3.18 6.44
C LYS A 167 21.14 -3.72 5.64
N LEU A 168 20.52 -2.86 4.82
CA LEU A 168 19.39 -3.19 3.95
C LEU A 168 19.78 -4.04 2.74
N ALA A 169 21.06 -4.38 2.54
CA ALA A 169 21.46 -5.32 1.49
C ALA A 169 20.95 -6.75 1.76
N SER A 170 20.78 -7.13 3.03
CA SER A 170 20.29 -8.44 3.45
C SER A 170 18.79 -8.43 3.73
N LEU A 171 18.11 -9.57 3.54
CA LEU A 171 16.68 -9.69 3.92
C LEU A 171 16.47 -9.46 5.42
N ARG A 172 17.37 -9.97 6.27
CA ARG A 172 17.32 -9.75 7.73
C ARG A 172 17.32 -8.27 8.07
N GLY A 173 18.24 -7.49 7.50
CA GLY A 173 18.31 -6.05 7.76
C GLY A 173 17.10 -5.28 7.23
N LYS A 174 16.54 -5.70 6.09
CA LYS A 174 15.28 -5.13 5.57
C LYS A 174 14.11 -5.35 6.53
N LEU A 175 13.97 -6.56 7.08
CA LEU A 175 12.93 -6.90 8.05
C LEU A 175 13.15 -6.16 9.39
N GLU A 176 14.37 -6.17 9.91
CA GLU A 176 14.74 -5.50 11.17
C GLU A 176 14.43 -4.01 11.15
N HIS A 177 14.68 -3.35 10.01
CA HIS A 177 14.41 -1.92 9.85
C HIS A 177 13.04 -1.59 9.25
N SER A 178 12.23 -2.59 8.90
CA SER A 178 10.97 -2.43 8.16
C SER A 178 11.15 -1.53 6.94
N GLU A 179 12.18 -1.82 6.14
CA GLU A 179 12.60 -1.01 4.99
C GLU A 179 12.98 -1.90 3.82
N PHE A 180 12.63 -1.46 2.60
CA PHE A 180 13.10 -2.07 1.37
C PHE A 180 13.72 -1.04 0.44
N ILE A 181 14.57 -1.50 -0.49
CA ILE A 181 15.26 -0.64 -1.46
C ILE A 181 14.54 -0.72 -2.80
N VAL A 182 14.15 0.44 -3.33
CA VAL A 182 13.77 0.58 -4.75
C VAL A 182 14.98 1.04 -5.55
N GLU A 183 15.18 0.44 -6.72
CA GLU A 183 16.33 0.73 -7.59
C GLU A 183 15.87 1.23 -8.95
N GLY A 184 16.51 2.28 -9.43
CA GLY A 184 16.32 2.84 -10.77
C GLY A 184 15.31 4.00 -10.85
N PRO A 185 15.45 4.89 -11.85
CA PRO A 185 14.69 6.13 -11.93
C PRO A 185 13.17 5.94 -11.90
N LEU A 186 12.65 5.04 -12.74
CA LEU A 186 11.22 4.79 -12.87
C LEU A 186 10.54 4.39 -11.55
N ILE A 187 11.18 3.50 -10.77
CA ILE A 187 10.57 2.99 -9.53
C ILE A 187 10.72 4.02 -8.41
N VAL A 188 11.84 4.75 -8.36
CA VAL A 188 12.02 5.85 -7.40
C VAL A 188 11.05 6.99 -7.70
N GLU A 189 10.87 7.38 -8.96
CA GLU A 189 9.87 8.38 -9.37
C GLU A 189 8.47 7.94 -8.96
N ARG A 190 8.16 6.65 -9.14
CA ARG A 190 6.88 6.08 -8.70
C ARG A 190 6.72 6.14 -7.19
N ALA A 191 7.76 5.80 -6.42
CA ALA A 191 7.72 5.86 -4.96
C ALA A 191 7.46 7.29 -4.45
N VAL A 192 8.10 8.30 -5.05
CA VAL A 192 7.85 9.71 -4.76
C VAL A 192 6.41 10.08 -5.15
N THR A 193 6.00 9.71 -6.36
CA THR A 193 4.67 10.03 -6.89
C THR A 193 3.53 9.44 -6.09
N ASP A 194 3.66 8.18 -5.71
CA ASP A 194 2.65 7.45 -4.93
C ASP A 194 2.72 7.82 -3.44
N GLY A 195 3.63 8.71 -3.03
CA GLY A 195 3.72 9.21 -1.67
C GLY A 195 4.18 8.17 -0.65
N LEU A 196 4.93 7.15 -1.09
CA LEU A 196 5.47 6.09 -0.23
C LEU A 196 6.34 6.68 0.88
N PRO A 197 6.42 6.10 2.09
CA PRO A 197 7.24 6.64 3.17
C PRO A 197 8.74 6.41 2.92
N ILE A 198 9.30 7.20 2.01
CA ILE A 198 10.73 7.24 1.64
C ILE A 198 11.51 7.88 2.77
N LYS A 199 12.52 7.17 3.30
CA LYS A 199 13.43 7.73 4.31
C LYS A 199 14.64 8.41 3.70
N THR A 200 15.19 7.87 2.60
CA THR A 200 16.45 8.35 2.03
C THR A 200 16.50 8.03 0.54
N ILE A 201 16.95 8.99 -0.27
CA ILE A 201 17.28 8.78 -1.69
C ILE A 201 18.78 8.94 -1.87
N LEU A 202 19.42 8.00 -2.57
CA LEU A 202 20.82 8.13 -2.99
C LEU A 202 20.89 8.14 -4.51
N TYR A 203 21.68 9.05 -5.09
CA TYR A 203 21.83 9.17 -6.54
C TYR A 203 23.28 9.38 -6.93
N THR A 204 23.64 8.96 -8.15
CA THR A 204 24.99 9.12 -8.68
C THR A 204 25.22 10.50 -9.29
N THR A 205 26.48 10.92 -9.37
CA THR A 205 26.88 12.18 -10.04
C THR A 205 26.41 12.25 -11.49
N GLY A 206 26.37 11.13 -12.21
CA GLY A 206 25.85 11.10 -13.58
C GLY A 206 24.35 11.39 -13.66
N PHE A 207 23.58 10.98 -12.65
CA PHE A 207 22.12 11.10 -12.66
C PHE A 207 21.64 12.55 -12.64
N VAL A 208 22.25 13.40 -11.79
CA VAL A 208 21.86 14.81 -11.65
C VAL A 208 22.07 15.63 -12.94
N ALA A 209 22.96 15.19 -13.82
CA ALA A 209 23.19 15.83 -15.11
C ALA A 209 22.04 15.59 -16.12
N THR A 210 21.27 14.51 -15.94
CA THR A 210 20.18 14.13 -16.85
C THR A 210 18.93 14.99 -16.66
N PRO A 211 18.10 15.21 -17.70
CA PRO A 211 16.81 15.90 -17.55
C PRO A 211 15.89 15.20 -16.55
N GLU A 212 15.83 13.86 -16.59
CA GLU A 212 15.04 13.04 -15.67
C GLU A 212 15.48 13.24 -14.23
N GLY A 213 16.79 13.21 -13.97
CA GLY A 213 17.35 13.43 -12.64
C GLY A 213 17.05 14.81 -12.08
N LYS A 214 17.13 15.87 -12.90
CA LYS A 214 16.76 17.23 -12.49
C LYS A 214 15.30 17.32 -12.07
N VAL A 215 14.38 16.75 -12.85
CA VAL A 215 12.94 16.75 -12.54
C VAL A 215 12.65 15.99 -11.26
N LEU A 216 13.19 14.77 -11.14
CA LEU A 216 12.94 13.92 -9.98
C LEU A 216 13.53 14.50 -8.67
N LEU A 217 14.75 15.03 -8.71
CA LEU A 217 15.39 15.64 -7.54
C LEU A 217 14.71 16.96 -7.13
N THR A 218 14.27 17.78 -8.11
CA THR A 218 13.48 18.99 -7.82
C THR A 218 12.17 18.63 -7.11
N ARG A 219 11.51 17.56 -7.57
CA ARG A 219 10.30 17.06 -6.91
C ARG A 219 10.58 16.49 -5.53
N ALA A 220 11.64 15.70 -5.37
CA ALA A 220 12.02 15.17 -4.06
C ALA A 220 12.32 16.32 -3.07
N ALA A 221 13.00 17.36 -3.53
CA ALA A 221 13.26 18.57 -2.77
C ALA A 221 11.95 19.28 -2.39
N SER A 222 11.01 19.50 -3.33
CA SER A 222 9.70 20.12 -3.04
C SER A 222 8.80 19.28 -2.14
N GLU A 223 9.09 18.00 -2.01
CA GLU A 223 8.45 17.06 -1.08
C GLU A 223 9.18 16.92 0.28
N ASN A 224 10.31 17.62 0.49
CA ASN A 224 11.18 17.56 1.70
C ASN A 224 11.73 16.18 1.98
N LEU A 225 12.17 15.49 0.93
CA LEU A 225 12.87 14.22 1.06
C LEU A 225 14.37 14.48 1.16
N SER A 226 15.03 13.74 2.07
CA SER A 226 16.48 13.76 2.16
C SER A 226 17.12 13.04 0.97
N VAL A 227 18.00 13.74 0.27
CA VAL A 227 18.68 13.23 -0.94
C VAL A 227 20.19 13.35 -0.80
N TYR A 228 20.92 12.29 -1.18
CA TYR A 228 22.35 12.21 -0.99
C TYR A 228 23.05 11.83 -2.29
N GLN A 229 24.01 12.66 -2.71
CA GLN A 229 24.82 12.36 -3.89
C GLN A 229 25.98 11.44 -3.51
N VAL A 230 26.20 10.39 -4.30
CA VAL A 230 27.34 9.47 -4.18
C VAL A 230 28.04 9.28 -5.53
N ASN A 231 29.26 8.76 -5.52
CA ASN A 231 29.92 8.31 -6.75
C ASN A 231 29.52 6.86 -7.09
N ASP A 232 29.80 6.43 -8.32
CA ASP A 232 29.41 5.09 -8.82
C ASP A 232 30.07 3.95 -8.02
N GLY A 233 31.30 4.16 -7.53
CA GLY A 233 32.01 3.18 -6.71
C GLY A 233 31.34 2.93 -5.35
N MET A 234 30.80 3.99 -4.73
CA MET A 234 30.02 3.91 -3.49
C MET A 234 28.65 3.28 -3.75
N MET A 235 27.98 3.68 -4.82
CA MET A 235 26.70 3.07 -5.21
C MET A 235 26.86 1.58 -5.51
N GLY A 236 27.95 1.20 -6.17
CA GLY A 236 28.29 -0.19 -6.47
C GLY A 236 28.69 -1.02 -5.24
N SER A 237 29.10 -0.39 -4.13
CA SER A 237 29.38 -1.10 -2.88
C SER A 237 28.11 -1.37 -2.06
N ILE A 238 27.11 -0.49 -2.12
CA ILE A 238 25.84 -0.65 -1.39
C ILE A 238 24.76 -1.41 -2.16
N THR A 239 24.96 -1.64 -3.47
CA THR A 239 24.02 -2.37 -4.32
C THR A 239 24.64 -3.63 -4.93
N THR A 240 23.83 -4.68 -5.05
CA THR A 240 24.23 -5.94 -5.71
C THR A 240 23.84 -5.98 -7.19
N THR A 241 23.15 -4.95 -7.68
CA THR A 241 22.65 -4.89 -9.06
C THR A 241 23.72 -4.40 -10.03
N ARG A 242 23.73 -4.99 -11.22
CA ARG A 242 24.62 -4.62 -12.33
C ARG A 242 23.79 -4.49 -13.62
N PRO A 243 23.99 -3.43 -14.43
CA PRO A 243 24.83 -2.25 -14.18
C PRO A 243 24.43 -1.50 -12.89
N VAL A 244 25.36 -0.70 -12.33
CA VAL A 244 25.12 0.03 -11.07
C VAL A 244 23.94 0.97 -11.26
N PRO A 245 22.93 0.96 -10.35
CA PRO A 245 21.78 1.84 -10.49
C PRO A 245 22.19 3.30 -10.31
N SER A 246 21.63 4.19 -11.13
CA SER A 246 21.90 5.63 -11.04
C SER A 246 21.23 6.31 -9.85
N ILE A 247 20.19 5.69 -9.30
CA ILE A 247 19.42 6.16 -8.15
C ILE A 247 18.78 4.99 -7.41
N ILE A 248 18.73 5.09 -6.09
CA ILE A 248 18.00 4.17 -5.20
C ILE A 248 17.26 4.97 -4.13
N ALA A 249 16.23 4.36 -3.53
CA ALA A 249 15.60 4.92 -2.33
C ALA A 249 15.27 3.82 -1.31
N SER A 250 15.44 4.12 -0.03
CA SER A 250 14.92 3.30 1.07
C SER A 250 13.50 3.74 1.41
N VAL A 251 12.59 2.76 1.47
CA VAL A 251 11.17 2.97 1.69
C VAL A 251 10.75 2.15 2.90
N HIS A 252 10.11 2.79 3.87
CA HIS A 252 9.53 2.10 5.01
C HIS A 252 8.28 1.33 4.58
N LEU A 253 8.14 0.11 5.09
CA LEU A 253 6.99 -0.74 4.87
C LEU A 253 6.85 -1.72 6.03
N SER A 254 5.75 -1.58 6.78
CA SER A 254 5.31 -2.59 7.74
C SER A 254 4.97 -3.89 7.03
N TYR A 255 5.45 -4.99 7.58
CA TYR A 255 5.18 -6.35 7.09
C TYR A 255 4.90 -7.26 8.30
N PRO A 256 3.76 -7.07 8.97
CA PRO A 256 3.46 -7.77 10.21
C PRO A 256 3.00 -9.21 9.96
N ASN A 257 3.02 -10.00 11.02
CA ASN A 257 2.37 -11.30 11.03
C ASN A 257 0.85 -11.09 10.86
N PHE A 258 0.24 -11.94 10.04
CA PHE A 258 -1.19 -11.94 9.76
C PHE A 258 -2.03 -12.34 10.97
N LEU A 259 -1.47 -13.17 11.86
CA LEU A 259 -2.08 -13.51 13.13
C LEU A 259 -1.41 -12.72 14.26
N SER A 260 -2.21 -12.19 15.17
CA SER A 260 -1.72 -11.60 16.41
C SER A 260 -1.12 -12.67 17.33
N ALA A 261 -0.45 -12.26 18.40
CA ALA A 261 0.03 -13.19 19.42
C ALA A 261 -1.09 -14.00 20.09
N SER A 262 -2.34 -13.52 20.05
CA SER A 262 -3.53 -14.22 20.55
C SER A 262 -4.18 -15.15 19.51
N GLY A 263 -3.60 -15.29 18.31
CA GLY A 263 -4.15 -16.08 17.20
C GLY A 263 -5.32 -15.43 16.47
N SER A 264 -5.64 -14.17 16.77
CA SER A 264 -6.71 -13.42 16.09
C SER A 264 -6.19 -12.78 14.80
N LEU A 265 -7.08 -12.53 13.83
CA LEU A 265 -6.71 -11.84 12.59
C LEU A 265 -6.14 -10.45 12.90
N ASN A 266 -4.91 -10.22 12.47
CA ASN A 266 -4.31 -8.89 12.39
C ASN A 266 -4.65 -8.27 11.02
N PHE A 267 -5.93 -8.29 10.65
CA PHE A 267 -6.42 -7.73 9.39
C PHE A 267 -7.86 -7.24 9.55
N HIS A 268 -8.15 -6.00 9.18
CA HIS A 268 -9.52 -5.48 9.21
C HIS A 268 -10.39 -6.12 8.10
N CYS A 269 -11.48 -6.76 8.53
CA CYS A 269 -12.43 -7.43 7.65
C CYS A 269 -13.68 -6.56 7.43
N SER A 270 -14.03 -6.33 6.16
CA SER A 270 -15.34 -5.82 5.76
C SER A 270 -16.03 -6.79 4.80
N PRO A 271 -17.37 -6.77 4.65
CA PRO A 271 -18.14 -7.82 3.97
C PRO A 271 -17.77 -8.14 2.51
N ARG A 272 -16.96 -7.29 1.86
CA ARG A 272 -16.54 -7.46 0.46
C ARG A 272 -15.03 -7.35 0.28
N CYS A 273 -14.27 -7.56 1.35
CA CYS A 273 -12.83 -7.64 1.24
C CYS A 273 -12.42 -8.82 0.35
N VAL A 274 -11.41 -8.59 -0.49
CA VAL A 274 -10.72 -9.65 -1.25
C VAL A 274 -9.30 -9.74 -0.73
N LEU A 275 -8.90 -10.93 -0.30
CA LEU A 275 -7.55 -11.23 0.15
C LEU A 275 -6.88 -12.20 -0.82
N LEU A 276 -5.72 -11.84 -1.33
CA LEU A 276 -4.86 -12.79 -2.04
C LEU A 276 -3.97 -13.49 -1.01
N ILE A 277 -3.92 -14.81 -1.04
CA ILE A 277 -2.96 -15.61 -0.29
C ILE A 277 -1.98 -16.22 -1.29
N ALA A 278 -0.75 -15.71 -1.32
CA ALA A 278 0.33 -16.23 -2.16
C ALA A 278 1.11 -17.30 -1.38
N GLU A 279 0.73 -18.55 -1.57
CA GLU A 279 1.33 -19.71 -0.91
C GLU A 279 2.51 -20.21 -1.73
N ASN A 280 3.71 -20.02 -1.17
CA ASN A 280 4.97 -20.60 -1.65
C ASN A 280 5.31 -20.28 -3.11
N ILE A 281 4.91 -19.11 -3.62
CA ILE A 281 5.38 -18.60 -4.93
C ILE A 281 6.91 -18.41 -4.84
N GLY A 282 7.65 -19.27 -5.55
CA GLY A 282 9.10 -19.39 -5.37
C GLY A 282 9.89 -18.40 -6.22
N ASN A 283 9.38 -18.00 -7.38
CA ASN A 283 10.08 -17.07 -8.26
C ASN A 283 9.73 -15.61 -7.90
N PRO A 284 10.72 -14.76 -7.57
CA PRO A 284 10.46 -13.38 -7.19
C PRO A 284 9.85 -12.53 -8.32
N ASP A 285 10.15 -12.80 -9.59
CA ASP A 285 9.55 -12.08 -10.73
C ASP A 285 8.05 -12.44 -10.84
N ASN A 286 7.68 -13.71 -10.66
CA ASN A 286 6.27 -14.13 -10.62
C ASN A 286 5.52 -13.57 -9.40
N LEU A 287 6.14 -13.56 -8.22
CA LEU A 287 5.56 -12.90 -7.05
C LEU A 287 5.32 -11.42 -7.34
N GLY A 288 6.30 -10.72 -7.90
CA GLY A 288 6.17 -9.30 -8.26
C GLY A 288 5.03 -9.06 -9.26
N MET A 289 4.92 -9.88 -10.30
CA MET A 289 3.78 -9.82 -11.23
C MET A 289 2.44 -10.08 -10.53
N THR A 290 2.38 -11.05 -9.63
CA THR A 290 1.18 -11.38 -8.86
C THR A 290 0.76 -10.22 -7.95
N LEU A 291 1.69 -9.60 -7.24
CA LEU A 291 1.44 -8.40 -6.42
C LEU A 291 0.97 -7.22 -7.28
N ARG A 292 1.56 -7.03 -8.47
CA ARG A 292 1.12 -6.00 -9.41
C ARG A 292 -0.32 -6.23 -9.87
N THR A 293 -0.65 -7.47 -10.18
CA THR A 293 -2.00 -7.87 -10.56
C THR A 293 -2.99 -7.65 -9.42
N ALA A 294 -2.61 -8.00 -8.19
CA ALA A 294 -3.42 -7.77 -6.99
C ALA A 294 -3.68 -6.28 -6.74
N ASP A 295 -2.65 -5.44 -6.87
CA ASP A 295 -2.77 -3.99 -6.77
C ASP A 295 -3.68 -3.40 -7.84
N ALA A 296 -3.61 -3.92 -9.07
CA ALA A 296 -4.45 -3.49 -10.19
C ALA A 296 -5.90 -3.96 -10.06
N ALA A 297 -6.12 -5.14 -9.47
CA ALA A 297 -7.43 -5.69 -9.16
C ALA A 297 -8.01 -5.13 -7.86
N GLY A 298 -7.37 -4.15 -7.20
CA GLY A 298 -7.95 -3.48 -6.04
C GLY A 298 -8.24 -4.41 -4.85
N VAL A 299 -7.41 -5.43 -4.64
CA VAL A 299 -7.56 -6.31 -3.46
C VAL A 299 -7.33 -5.54 -2.16
N SER A 300 -7.93 -6.03 -1.08
CA SER A 300 -7.87 -5.40 0.24
C SER A 300 -6.53 -5.63 0.96
N GLY A 301 -5.81 -6.69 0.58
CA GLY A 301 -4.48 -7.01 1.10
C GLY A 301 -3.90 -8.24 0.43
N VAL A 302 -2.63 -8.55 0.75
CA VAL A 302 -1.97 -9.79 0.35
C VAL A 302 -1.31 -10.45 1.56
N LEU A 303 -1.58 -11.73 1.73
CA LEU A 303 -0.90 -12.61 2.69
C LEU A 303 0.11 -13.48 1.93
N LEU A 304 1.35 -13.51 2.39
CA LEU A 304 2.41 -14.36 1.85
C LEU A 304 2.79 -15.44 2.88
N SER A 305 3.03 -16.66 2.43
CA SER A 305 3.66 -17.68 3.28
C SER A 305 5.16 -17.42 3.44
N ASP A 306 5.72 -17.86 4.58
CA ASP A 306 7.12 -17.62 4.94
C ASP A 306 8.13 -18.34 4.01
N SER A 307 7.74 -19.45 3.38
CA SER A 307 8.65 -20.26 2.54
C SER A 307 8.73 -19.84 1.07
N GLY A 308 8.02 -18.77 0.66
CA GLY A 308 8.06 -18.23 -0.70
C GLY A 308 9.20 -17.23 -0.95
N ALA A 309 9.19 -16.65 -2.15
CA ALA A 309 10.05 -15.51 -2.46
C ALA A 309 9.72 -14.31 -1.55
N SER A 310 10.74 -13.56 -1.14
CA SER A 310 10.50 -12.33 -0.37
C SER A 310 9.92 -11.22 -1.26
N PRO A 311 8.90 -10.47 -0.79
CA PRO A 311 8.40 -9.28 -1.49
C PRO A 311 9.47 -8.17 -1.57
N PHE A 312 10.52 -8.25 -0.75
CA PHE A 312 11.64 -7.30 -0.73
C PHE A 312 12.83 -7.73 -1.60
N HIS A 313 12.68 -8.83 -2.34
CA HIS A 313 13.65 -9.22 -3.34
C HIS A 313 13.65 -8.21 -4.50
N LYS A 314 14.83 -7.83 -4.99
CA LYS A 314 14.98 -6.80 -6.03
C LYS A 314 14.16 -7.07 -7.30
N ASN A 315 14.11 -8.33 -7.72
CA ASN A 315 13.32 -8.74 -8.89
C ASN A 315 11.81 -8.60 -8.63
N CYS A 316 11.34 -8.95 -7.42
CA CYS A 316 9.95 -8.79 -7.03
C CYS A 316 9.54 -7.31 -7.05
N ILE A 317 10.34 -6.45 -6.41
CA ILE A 317 10.13 -5.00 -6.40
C ILE A 317 10.06 -4.45 -7.82
N ARG A 318 11.01 -4.86 -8.68
CA ARG A 318 11.05 -4.44 -10.09
C ARG A 318 9.82 -4.90 -10.87
N ALA A 319 9.46 -6.17 -10.79
CA ALA A 319 8.30 -6.74 -11.48
C ALA A 319 6.97 -6.17 -10.97
N SER A 320 6.90 -5.82 -9.68
CA SER A 320 5.71 -5.24 -9.03
C SER A 320 5.37 -3.83 -9.49
N ARG A 321 6.34 -3.09 -10.04
CA ARG A 321 6.22 -1.69 -10.48
C ARG A 321 5.57 -0.76 -9.44
N GLY A 322 5.92 -0.95 -8.16
CA GLY A 322 5.46 -0.10 -7.05
C GLY A 322 4.33 -0.68 -6.21
N ALA A 323 3.75 -1.82 -6.62
CA ALA A 323 2.66 -2.46 -5.86
C ALA A 323 3.07 -2.86 -4.44
N VAL A 324 4.32 -3.27 -4.21
CA VAL A 324 4.85 -3.65 -2.87
C VAL A 324 4.63 -2.56 -1.83
N GLY A 325 4.85 -1.29 -2.19
CA GLY A 325 4.66 -0.17 -1.26
C GLY A 325 3.21 0.30 -1.13
N ARG A 326 2.32 -0.08 -2.05
CA ARG A 326 0.92 0.36 -2.09
C ARG A 326 -0.02 -0.63 -1.42
N LEU A 327 0.25 -1.92 -1.50
CA LEU A 327 -0.57 -2.97 -0.90
C LEU A 327 -0.29 -3.11 0.60
N PRO A 328 -1.32 -3.34 1.44
CA PRO A 328 -1.13 -3.96 2.74
C PRO A 328 -0.58 -5.38 2.53
N LEU A 329 0.62 -5.65 3.04
CA LEU A 329 1.30 -6.94 2.93
C LEU A 329 1.44 -7.56 4.32
N PHE A 330 1.16 -8.86 4.41
CA PHE A 330 1.26 -9.65 5.63
C PHE A 330 2.04 -10.93 5.35
N PHE A 331 2.62 -11.51 6.40
CA PHE A 331 3.17 -12.85 6.32
C PHE A 331 2.51 -13.79 7.32
N THR A 332 2.55 -15.08 7.01
CA THR A 332 2.27 -16.15 7.99
C THR A 332 3.33 -17.23 7.90
N ARG A 333 3.68 -17.82 9.05
CA ARG A 333 4.54 -19.00 9.13
C ARG A 333 3.76 -20.30 8.91
N ASP A 334 2.49 -20.30 9.31
CA ASP A 334 1.59 -21.42 9.15
C ASP A 334 0.37 -20.96 8.33
N ILE A 335 0.19 -21.58 7.17
CA ILE A 335 -0.89 -21.23 6.27
C ILE A 335 -2.24 -21.80 6.73
N CYS A 336 -2.23 -22.97 7.38
CA CYS A 336 -3.44 -23.60 7.88
C CYS A 336 -4.03 -22.78 9.04
N ASP A 337 -3.20 -22.31 9.97
CA ASP A 337 -3.65 -21.42 11.05
C ASP A 337 -4.30 -20.15 10.50
N ALA A 338 -3.70 -19.55 9.46
CA ALA A 338 -4.24 -18.35 8.82
C ALA A 338 -5.57 -18.62 8.11
N ILE A 339 -5.68 -19.77 7.40
CA ILE A 339 -6.92 -20.20 6.76
C ILE A 339 -8.01 -20.44 7.79
N ASP A 340 -7.71 -21.13 8.89
CA ASP A 340 -8.67 -21.42 9.94
C ASP A 340 -9.16 -20.15 10.64
N ALA A 341 -8.25 -19.22 10.95
CA ALA A 341 -8.62 -17.93 11.53
C ALA A 341 -9.54 -17.11 10.60
N LEU A 342 -9.29 -17.14 9.28
CA LEU A 342 -10.15 -16.52 8.27
C LEU A 342 -11.54 -17.15 8.27
N ARG A 343 -11.61 -18.50 8.26
CA ARG A 343 -12.88 -19.24 8.30
C ARG A 343 -13.71 -18.91 9.53
N VAL A 344 -13.09 -18.96 10.71
CA VAL A 344 -13.74 -18.63 11.99
C VAL A 344 -14.26 -17.18 11.99
N SER A 345 -13.56 -16.29 11.28
CA SER A 345 -13.96 -14.88 11.11
C SER A 345 -14.97 -14.66 9.98
N GLY A 346 -15.57 -15.72 9.42
CA GLY A 346 -16.64 -15.63 8.44
C GLY A 346 -16.21 -15.44 6.99
N TRP A 347 -14.91 -15.56 6.68
CA TRP A 347 -14.42 -15.50 5.30
C TRP A 347 -14.77 -16.76 4.52
N GLN A 348 -15.04 -16.59 3.23
CA GLN A 348 -14.92 -17.66 2.26
C GLN A 348 -13.44 -17.84 1.92
N VAL A 349 -12.91 -19.06 2.00
CA VAL A 349 -11.52 -19.36 1.65
C VAL A 349 -11.51 -20.39 0.53
N LEU A 350 -10.86 -20.04 -0.58
CA LEU A 350 -10.81 -20.84 -1.80
C LEU A 350 -9.37 -21.20 -2.13
N GLY A 351 -9.09 -22.47 -2.39
CA GLY A 351 -7.81 -22.92 -2.94
C GLY A 351 -7.87 -23.05 -4.46
N ALA A 352 -7.01 -22.35 -5.19
CA ALA A 352 -6.93 -22.47 -6.65
C ALA A 352 -6.08 -23.68 -7.06
N THR A 353 -6.70 -24.66 -7.72
CA THR A 353 -6.00 -25.82 -8.29
C THR A 353 -6.69 -26.33 -9.55
N ALA A 354 -5.92 -26.79 -10.53
CA ALA A 354 -6.44 -27.36 -11.77
C ALA A 354 -7.28 -28.64 -11.53
N SER A 355 -7.03 -29.36 -10.43
CA SER A 355 -7.73 -30.59 -10.05
C SER A 355 -9.06 -30.36 -9.33
N ALA A 356 -9.45 -29.11 -9.06
CA ALA A 356 -10.69 -28.83 -8.35
C ALA A 356 -11.93 -29.20 -9.18
N THR A 357 -13.00 -29.64 -8.52
CA THR A 357 -14.29 -29.96 -9.17
C THR A 357 -15.12 -28.71 -9.48
N ASN A 358 -15.06 -27.68 -8.63
CA ASN A 358 -15.83 -26.46 -8.81
C ASN A 358 -15.15 -25.51 -9.79
N GLN A 359 -15.92 -24.91 -10.71
CA GLN A 359 -15.39 -23.91 -11.63
C GLN A 359 -15.53 -22.52 -11.04
N LEU A 360 -14.54 -21.67 -11.30
CA LEU A 360 -14.51 -20.30 -10.79
C LEU A 360 -15.79 -19.51 -11.04
N HIS A 361 -16.38 -19.65 -12.23
CA HIS A 361 -17.56 -18.89 -12.64
C HIS A 361 -18.88 -19.45 -12.08
N GLU A 362 -18.85 -20.64 -11.45
CA GLU A 362 -20.00 -21.26 -10.79
C GLU A 362 -20.07 -20.88 -9.30
N MET A 363 -19.02 -20.23 -8.78
CA MET A 363 -18.92 -19.85 -7.38
C MET A 363 -19.70 -18.57 -7.07
N GLU A 364 -20.32 -18.53 -5.90
CA GLU A 364 -20.94 -17.33 -5.34
C GLU A 364 -20.00 -16.62 -4.36
N PHE A 365 -19.90 -15.29 -4.47
CA PHE A 365 -19.01 -14.45 -3.67
C PHE A 365 -19.79 -13.42 -2.84
N ILE A 366 -20.61 -13.91 -1.90
CA ILE A 366 -21.46 -13.09 -1.02
C ILE A 366 -20.79 -12.70 0.31
N ARG A 367 -19.56 -13.18 0.55
CA ARG A 367 -18.76 -12.99 1.77
C ARG A 367 -17.41 -12.37 1.41
N PRO A 368 -16.67 -11.80 2.39
CA PRO A 368 -15.27 -11.50 2.17
C PRO A 368 -14.54 -12.79 1.78
N THR A 369 -13.75 -12.72 0.72
CA THR A 369 -13.20 -13.91 0.06
C THR A 369 -11.67 -13.87 0.03
N ALA A 370 -11.04 -14.92 0.53
CA ALA A 370 -9.63 -15.17 0.41
C ALA A 370 -9.39 -16.24 -0.66
N ILE A 371 -8.47 -15.97 -1.59
CA ILE A 371 -8.07 -16.92 -2.63
C ILE A 371 -6.60 -17.29 -2.47
N VAL A 372 -6.35 -18.59 -2.31
CA VAL A 372 -5.00 -19.17 -2.20
C VAL A 372 -4.51 -19.57 -3.57
N VAL A 373 -3.35 -19.03 -3.96
CA VAL A 373 -2.62 -19.43 -5.16
C VAL A 373 -1.28 -20.02 -4.75
N GLY A 374 -0.93 -21.16 -5.33
CA GLY A 374 0.24 -21.93 -4.94
C GLY A 374 1.50 -21.62 -5.77
N ASN A 375 2.53 -22.43 -5.52
CA ASN A 375 3.78 -22.42 -6.25
C ASN A 375 3.57 -22.66 -7.77
N GLU A 376 4.45 -22.09 -8.59
CA GLU A 376 4.31 -22.10 -10.04
C GLU A 376 4.51 -23.48 -10.67
N ASN A 377 5.24 -24.37 -10.00
CA ASN A 377 5.54 -25.71 -10.49
C ASN A 377 4.68 -26.77 -9.80
N THR A 378 4.49 -26.66 -8.48
CA THR A 378 3.82 -27.70 -7.68
C THR A 378 2.37 -27.37 -7.37
N GLY A 379 1.91 -26.14 -7.64
CA GLY A 379 0.61 -25.65 -7.20
C GLY A 379 0.54 -25.53 -5.67
N LEU A 380 -0.67 -25.67 -5.12
CA LEU A 380 -0.89 -25.69 -3.67
C LEU A 380 -0.19 -26.90 -3.04
N SER A 381 0.50 -26.67 -1.92
CA SER A 381 0.96 -27.73 -1.02
C SER A 381 -0.20 -28.62 -0.55
N ALA A 382 0.12 -29.83 -0.09
CA ALA A 382 -0.89 -30.75 0.46
C ALA A 382 -1.63 -30.10 1.63
N ASP A 383 -0.88 -29.53 2.59
CA ASP A 383 -1.45 -28.84 3.76
C ASP A 383 -2.38 -27.69 3.34
N ALA A 384 -1.94 -26.80 2.45
CA ALA A 384 -2.78 -25.69 1.99
C ALA A 384 -4.05 -26.19 1.28
N ARG A 385 -3.94 -27.27 0.49
CA ARG A 385 -5.07 -27.87 -0.22
C ARG A 385 -6.09 -28.49 0.75
N ASP A 386 -5.61 -29.19 1.76
CA ASP A 386 -6.45 -29.93 2.72
C ASP A 386 -7.11 -28.98 3.72
N CYS A 387 -6.44 -27.88 4.09
CA CYS A 387 -6.99 -26.84 4.97
C CYS A 387 -8.01 -25.93 4.23
N CYS A 388 -7.94 -25.80 2.90
CA CYS A 388 -8.90 -25.01 2.13
C CYS A 388 -10.30 -25.67 2.12
N PRO A 389 -11.36 -25.02 2.65
CA PRO A 389 -12.72 -25.60 2.66
C PRO A 389 -13.26 -25.92 1.27
N GLN A 390 -12.88 -25.12 0.29
CA GLN A 390 -13.32 -25.26 -1.09
C GLN A 390 -12.14 -25.09 -2.02
N LEU A 391 -12.10 -25.93 -3.05
CA LEU A 391 -11.15 -25.81 -4.14
C LEU A 391 -11.88 -25.34 -5.39
N VAL A 392 -11.19 -24.53 -6.19
CA VAL A 392 -11.73 -23.94 -7.42
C VAL A 392 -10.71 -24.03 -8.56
N ARG A 393 -11.19 -24.26 -9.78
CA ARG A 393 -10.37 -24.24 -11.01
C ARG A 393 -10.77 -23.13 -11.96
N ILE A 394 -9.78 -22.63 -12.70
CA ILE A 394 -10.01 -21.89 -13.93
C ILE A 394 -10.26 -22.93 -15.04
N PRO A 395 -11.39 -22.88 -15.76
CA PRO A 395 -11.62 -23.79 -16.89
C PRO A 395 -10.56 -23.57 -17.97
N MET A 396 -9.99 -24.67 -18.47
CA MET A 396 -8.93 -24.66 -19.48
C MET A 396 -9.38 -25.38 -20.74
N ALA A 397 -8.91 -24.92 -21.91
CA ALA A 397 -9.10 -25.65 -23.16
C ALA A 397 -8.36 -27.00 -23.13
N SER A 398 -8.84 -27.96 -23.92
CA SER A 398 -8.25 -29.30 -24.00
C SER A 398 -6.74 -29.26 -24.33
N GLY A 399 -5.95 -30.07 -23.63
CA GLY A 399 -4.50 -30.17 -23.81
C GLY A 399 -3.66 -29.19 -22.98
N GLN A 400 -4.27 -28.27 -22.23
CA GLN A 400 -3.57 -27.38 -21.30
C GLN A 400 -3.84 -27.75 -19.85
N SER A 401 -2.80 -27.75 -19.01
CA SER A 401 -2.87 -28.18 -17.61
C SER A 401 -2.73 -27.06 -16.59
N SER A 402 -2.20 -25.89 -16.98
CA SER A 402 -1.95 -24.77 -16.06
C SER A 402 -1.78 -23.44 -16.79
N LEU A 403 -1.78 -22.36 -16.00
CA LEU A 403 -1.42 -21.00 -16.40
C LEU A 403 -0.24 -20.53 -15.55
N ASN A 404 0.49 -19.53 -16.02
CA ASN A 404 1.42 -18.79 -15.15
C ASN A 404 0.67 -18.25 -13.93
N VAL A 405 1.26 -18.35 -12.74
CA VAL A 405 0.61 -17.97 -11.46
C VAL A 405 0.10 -16.52 -11.47
N GLY A 406 0.84 -15.58 -12.07
CA GLY A 406 0.43 -14.18 -12.15
C GLY A 406 -0.78 -13.96 -13.07
N VAL A 407 -0.91 -14.78 -14.12
CA VAL A 407 -2.08 -14.79 -15.02
C VAL A 407 -3.27 -15.44 -14.33
N ALA A 408 -3.07 -16.59 -13.68
CA ALA A 408 -4.11 -17.27 -12.91
C ALA A 408 -4.67 -16.36 -11.80
N ALA A 409 -3.79 -15.73 -11.02
CA ALA A 409 -4.17 -14.74 -10.02
C ALA A 409 -4.96 -13.58 -10.64
N GLY A 410 -4.61 -13.12 -11.84
CA GLY A 410 -5.39 -12.12 -12.56
C GLY A 410 -6.82 -12.55 -12.83
N ILE A 411 -7.01 -13.73 -13.42
CA ILE A 411 -8.34 -14.25 -13.72
C ILE A 411 -9.17 -14.40 -12.43
N LEU A 412 -8.57 -15.00 -11.39
CA LEU A 412 -9.21 -15.21 -10.09
C LEU A 412 -9.64 -13.88 -9.46
N LEU A 413 -8.70 -12.93 -9.31
CA LEU A 413 -8.95 -11.68 -8.61
C LEU A 413 -9.93 -10.77 -9.36
N TYR A 414 -9.84 -10.70 -10.69
CA TYR A 414 -10.80 -9.92 -11.47
C TYR A 414 -12.20 -10.51 -11.43
N GLU A 415 -12.34 -11.84 -11.32
CA GLU A 415 -13.66 -12.45 -11.15
C GLU A 415 -14.24 -12.17 -9.76
N LEU A 416 -13.48 -12.41 -8.68
CA LEU A 416 -13.92 -12.10 -7.31
C LEU A 416 -14.42 -10.66 -7.18
N THR A 417 -13.60 -9.76 -7.67
CA THR A 417 -13.87 -8.34 -7.54
C THR A 417 -14.92 -7.83 -8.52
N ARG A 418 -15.22 -8.55 -9.61
CA ARG A 418 -16.37 -8.26 -10.47
C ARG A 418 -17.68 -8.49 -9.70
N HIS A 419 -17.75 -9.50 -8.85
CA HIS A 419 -18.95 -9.80 -8.05
C HIS A 419 -19.13 -8.87 -6.86
N HIS A 420 -18.06 -8.28 -6.35
CA HIS A 420 -18.15 -7.24 -5.32
C HIS A 420 -18.57 -5.84 -5.84
N ARG A 421 -18.86 -5.71 -7.15
CA ARG A 421 -19.37 -4.49 -7.82
C ARG A 421 -20.80 -4.09 -7.43
N ILE A 422 -21.63 -5.06 -7.08
CA ILE A 422 -23.09 -4.91 -7.06
C ILE A 422 -23.60 -4.43 -5.69
#